data_AF-A0A2V8CZ17-F1
#
_entry.id   AF-A0A2V8CZ17-F1
#
_cell.length_a   1.000
_cell.length_b   1.000
_cell.length_c   1.000
_cell.angle_alpha   90.00
_cell.angle_beta   90.00
_cell.angle_gamma   90.00
#
_symmetry.space_group_name_H-M   'P 1'
#
loop_
_entity.id
_entity.type
_entity.pdbx_description
1 polymer ?
#
loop_
_entity_poly.entity_id
_entity_poly.type
_entity_poly.pdbx_seq_one_letter_code
_entity_poly.pdbx_strand_id
1 'polypeptide(L)'
;MLTVTNQSSRDWRSVEIWLNTYYRVTTSSVPAGGRLQAPLDTFVAGFGQRFDFHRMQVTDLRLTAKLPDGTPFELKKAFEVGGLAGVLGRKP
;
A
#
# COMPACT_ATOMS: atom_id res chain seq x y z
N MET A 1 -0.22 10.99 3.18
CA MET A 1 -1.45 10.26 3.57
C MET A 1 -1.66 9.13 2.57
N LEU A 2 -1.90 7.91 3.04
CA LEU A 2 -2.40 6.82 2.22
C LEU A 2 -3.92 6.74 2.36
N THR A 3 -4.60 6.62 1.21
CA THR A 3 -6.04 6.37 1.16
C THR A 3 -6.28 5.06 0.42
N VAL A 4 -6.99 4.13 1.04
CA VAL A 4 -7.45 2.88 0.44
C VAL A 4 -8.97 2.91 0.41
N THR A 5 -9.55 2.63 -0.77
CA THR A 5 -11.01 2.51 -0.93
C THR A 5 -11.33 1.09 -1.33
N ASN A 6 -12.20 0.42 -0.57
CA ASN A 6 -12.71 -0.88 -0.95
C ASN A 6 -13.84 -0.68 -1.98
N GLN A 7 -13.52 -0.82 -3.27
CA GLN A 7 -14.48 -0.67 -4.36
C GLN A 7 -15.28 -1.96 -4.63
N SER A 8 -15.06 -3.02 -3.85
CA SER A 8 -15.79 -4.28 -4.00
C SER A 8 -17.09 -4.27 -3.20
N SER A 9 -17.97 -5.22 -3.53
CA SER A 9 -19.21 -5.47 -2.78
C SER A 9 -19.01 -6.32 -1.52
N ARG A 10 -17.76 -6.65 -1.16
CA ARG A 10 -17.41 -7.53 -0.04
C ARG A 10 -16.53 -6.80 0.97
N ASP A 11 -16.75 -7.05 2.25
CA ASP A 11 -15.87 -6.57 3.30
C ASP A 11 -14.49 -7.21 3.20
N TRP A 12 -13.45 -6.44 3.46
CA TRP A 12 -12.11 -6.96 3.67
C TRP A 12 -11.86 -7.10 5.17
N ARG A 13 -11.26 -8.22 5.60
CA ARG A 13 -10.94 -8.52 6.99
C ARG A 13 -9.44 -8.78 7.15
N SER A 14 -8.93 -8.56 8.36
CA SER A 14 -7.51 -8.75 8.68
C SER A 14 -6.61 -8.05 7.66
N VAL A 15 -6.89 -6.76 7.43
CA VAL A 15 -6.25 -5.99 6.37
C VAL A 15 -4.87 -5.55 6.85
N GLU A 16 -3.85 -5.89 6.09
CA GLU A 16 -2.49 -5.42 6.28
C GLU A 16 -2.04 -4.63 5.05
N ILE A 17 -1.44 -3.47 5.28
CA ILE A 17 -0.87 -2.66 4.22
C ILE A 17 0.61 -2.55 4.48
N TRP A 18 1.39 -2.92 3.49
CA TRP A 18 2.84 -2.97 3.49
C TRP A 18 3.39 -1.87 2.59
N LEU A 19 4.31 -1.08 3.13
CA LEU A 19 5.11 -0.09 2.43
C LEU A 19 6.56 -0.57 2.37
N ASN A 20 7.14 -0.48 1.17
CA ASN A 20 8.52 -0.87 0.88
C ASN A 20 8.85 -2.30 1.36
N THR A 21 7.88 -3.21 1.43
CA THR A 21 8.01 -4.59 1.96
C THR A 21 8.08 -4.73 3.49
N TYR A 22 8.59 -3.76 4.25
CA TYR A 22 8.89 -3.96 5.68
C TYR A 22 8.14 -3.05 6.66
N TYR A 23 7.60 -1.92 6.21
CA TYR A 23 6.75 -1.10 7.08
C TYR A 23 5.30 -1.49 6.90
N ARG A 24 4.54 -1.63 7.98
CA ARG A 24 3.13 -2.01 7.89
C ARG A 24 2.21 -1.21 8.79
N VAL A 25 0.95 -1.18 8.41
CA VAL A 25 -0.18 -0.83 9.26
C VAL A 25 -1.25 -1.91 9.09
N THR A 26 -1.99 -2.20 10.15
CA THR A 26 -3.05 -3.20 10.13
C THR A 26 -4.37 -2.60 10.59
N THR A 27 -5.48 -3.11 10.06
CA THR A 27 -6.82 -2.83 10.57
C THR A 27 -7.66 -4.10 10.54
N SER A 28 -8.60 -4.22 11.47
CA SER A 28 -9.46 -5.40 11.58
C SER A 28 -10.33 -5.61 10.35
N SER A 29 -10.83 -4.53 9.75
CA SER A 29 -11.75 -4.60 8.63
C SER A 29 -11.84 -3.30 7.82
N VAL A 30 -12.15 -3.42 6.54
CA VAL A 30 -12.58 -2.33 5.67
C VAL A 30 -13.91 -2.74 5.01
N PRO A 31 -15.04 -2.12 5.39
CA PRO A 31 -16.36 -2.46 4.83
C PRO A 31 -16.41 -2.32 3.31
N ALA A 32 -17.34 -3.01 2.66
CA ALA A 32 -17.67 -2.82 1.25
C ALA A 32 -18.02 -1.33 0.97
N GLY A 33 -17.44 -0.75 -0.07
CA GLY A 33 -17.56 0.70 -0.35
C GLY A 33 -16.84 1.61 0.65
N GLY A 34 -16.23 1.05 1.70
CA GLY A 34 -15.59 1.77 2.78
C GLY A 34 -14.22 2.32 2.40
N ARG A 35 -13.70 3.19 3.28
CA ARG A 35 -12.40 3.84 3.12
C ARG A 35 -11.56 3.68 4.37
N LEU A 36 -10.28 3.41 4.17
CA LEU A 36 -9.25 3.49 5.18
C LEU A 36 -8.31 4.65 4.85
N GLN A 37 -8.00 5.47 5.85
CA GLN A 37 -7.03 6.54 5.76
C GLN A 37 -5.96 6.32 6.82
N ALA A 38 -4.70 6.31 6.40
CA ALA A 38 -3.55 6.12 7.26
C ALA A 38 -2.44 7.12 6.91
N PRO A 39 -1.99 7.97 7.85
CA PRO A 39 -0.77 8.76 7.67
C PRO A 39 0.43 7.86 7.35
N LEU A 40 1.43 8.37 6.63
CA LEU A 40 2.59 7.53 6.28
C LEU A 40 3.46 7.22 7.50
N ASP A 41 3.50 8.11 8.49
CA ASP A 41 4.23 7.98 9.74
C ASP A 41 3.63 6.93 10.72
N THR A 42 2.41 6.43 10.47
CA THR A 42 1.84 5.31 11.25
C THR A 42 2.39 3.95 10.85
N PHE A 43 3.06 3.86 9.70
CA PHE A 43 3.64 2.61 9.23
C PHE A 43 4.91 2.29 10.00
N VAL A 44 4.95 1.09 10.60
CA VAL A 44 6.04 0.65 11.47
C VAL A 44 6.72 -0.61 10.94
N ALA A 45 8.03 -0.66 11.07
CA ALA A 45 8.82 -1.85 10.85
C ALA A 45 8.81 -2.76 12.09
N GLY A 46 9.34 -3.99 11.97
CA GLY A 46 9.32 -5.00 13.04
C GLY A 46 9.91 -4.56 14.39
N PHE A 47 10.83 -3.59 14.40
CA PHE A 47 11.44 -3.04 15.62
C PHE A 47 10.84 -1.69 16.06
N GLY A 48 9.67 -1.32 15.55
CA GLY A 48 8.97 -0.08 15.94
C GLY A 48 9.46 1.19 15.24
N GLN A 49 10.44 1.09 14.34
CA GLN A 49 10.85 2.21 13.50
C GLN A 49 9.70 2.64 12.57
N ARG A 50 9.35 3.92 12.62
CA ARG A 50 8.33 4.51 11.75
C ARG A 50 8.90 4.88 10.38
N PHE A 51 8.05 4.83 9.36
CA PHE A 51 8.39 5.33 8.04
C PHE A 51 8.52 6.87 8.07
N ASP A 52 9.67 7.37 7.64
CA ASP A 52 9.94 8.80 7.52
C ASP A 52 9.87 9.22 6.04
N PHE A 53 8.73 9.77 5.63
CA PHE A 53 8.48 10.18 4.25
C PHE A 53 9.31 11.41 3.82
N HIS A 54 9.98 12.11 4.74
CA HIS A 54 10.93 13.16 4.39
C HIS A 54 12.30 12.61 3.99
N ARG A 55 12.62 11.38 4.41
CA ARG A 55 13.92 10.74 4.17
C ARG A 55 13.83 9.51 3.25
N MET A 56 12.64 8.96 3.08
CA MET A 56 12.42 7.70 2.37
C MET A 56 11.38 7.86 1.27
N GLN A 57 11.64 7.23 0.13
CA GLN A 57 10.69 7.15 -0.98
C GLN A 57 9.81 5.92 -0.84
N VAL A 58 8.56 6.02 -1.25
CA VAL A 58 7.67 4.86 -1.41
C VAL A 58 7.95 4.22 -2.77
N THR A 59 8.45 2.99 -2.75
CA THR A 59 8.80 2.22 -3.96
C THR A 59 7.94 0.96 -4.13
N ASP A 60 7.32 0.48 -3.06
CA ASP A 60 6.40 -0.66 -3.07
C ASP A 60 5.22 -0.40 -2.13
N LEU A 61 4.03 -0.80 -2.55
CA LEU A 61 2.80 -0.74 -1.78
C LEU A 61 1.99 -1.99 -2.09
N ARG A 62 1.76 -2.78 -1.05
CA ARG A 62 0.99 -4.02 -1.10
C ARG A 62 -0.08 -3.98 -0.02
N LEU A 63 -1.26 -4.46 -0.36
CA LEU A 63 -2.36 -4.73 0.57
C LEU A 63 -2.64 -6.23 0.55
N THR A 64 -2.70 -6.83 1.73
CA THR A 64 -3.20 -8.19 1.92
C THR A 64 -4.43 -8.13 2.83
N ALA A 65 -5.43 -8.96 2.55
CA ALA A 65 -6.62 -9.10 3.37
C ALA A 65 -7.23 -10.49 3.20
N LYS A 66 -8.32 -10.74 3.91
CA LYS A 66 -9.20 -11.88 3.71
C LYS A 66 -10.59 -11.40 3.32
N LEU A 67 -11.22 -12.07 2.37
CA LEU A 67 -12.64 -11.91 2.06
C LEU A 67 -13.50 -12.55 3.16
N PRO A 68 -14.83 -12.29 3.20
CA PRO A 68 -15.69 -12.82 4.26
C PRO A 68 -15.77 -14.36 4.28
N ASP A 69 -15.52 -15.00 3.15
CA ASP A 69 -15.42 -16.46 3.00
C ASP A 69 -14.06 -17.04 3.43
N GLY A 70 -13.14 -16.20 3.91
CA GLY A 70 -11.79 -16.59 4.33
C GLY A 70 -10.77 -16.62 3.20
N THR A 71 -11.18 -16.38 1.95
CA THR A 71 -10.28 -16.38 0.80
C THR A 71 -9.23 -15.27 0.94
N PRO A 72 -7.93 -15.55 0.75
CA PRO A 72 -6.90 -14.52 0.75
C PRO A 72 -7.07 -13.58 -0.46
N PHE A 73 -6.89 -12.29 -0.21
CA PHE A 73 -6.94 -11.23 -1.21
C PHE A 73 -5.64 -10.43 -1.14
N GLU A 74 -4.97 -10.25 -2.29
CA GLU A 74 -3.79 -9.41 -2.41
C GLU A 74 -4.00 -8.37 -3.51
N LEU A 75 -3.61 -7.13 -3.23
CA LEU A 75 -3.55 -6.05 -4.18
C LEU A 75 -2.17 -5.40 -4.11
N LYS A 76 -1.48 -5.31 -5.25
CA LYS A 76 -0.20 -4.60 -5.36
C LYS A 76 -0.37 -3.36 -6.24
N LYS A 77 0.04 -2.20 -5.74
CA LYS A 77 0.11 -0.98 -6.56
C LYS A 77 1.41 -1.00 -7.35
N ALA A 78 1.31 -0.88 -8.68
CA ALA A 78 2.49 -0.68 -9.52
C ALA A 78 3.06 0.73 -9.28
N PHE A 79 4.39 0.81 -9.14
CA PHE A 79 5.13 2.06 -9.19
C PHE A 79 5.95 2.01 -10.47
N GLU A 80 5.69 2.94 -11.39
CA GLU A 80 6.58 3.13 -12.52
C GLU A 80 7.87 3.76 -11.99
N VAL A 81 9.00 3.12 -12.25
CA VAL A 81 10.33 3.68 -11.97
C VAL A 81 10.60 4.75 -13.04
N GLY A 82 9.98 5.91 -12.88
CA GLY A 82 10.05 7.02 -13.82
C GLY A 82 11.28 7.90 -13.60
N GLY A 83 12.45 7.44 -14.01
CA GLY A 83 13.52 8.32 -14.46
C GLY A 83 13.37 8.56 -15.97
N LEU A 84 13.30 9.80 -16.43
CA LEU A 84 13.23 10.17 -17.85
C LEU A 84 14.57 9.93 -18.59
N ALA A 85 15.22 8.80 -18.40
CA ALA A 85 16.43 8.44 -19.15
C ALA A 85 16.12 7.81 -20.53
N GLY A 86 14.85 7.48 -20.81
CA GLY A 86 14.45 6.83 -22.06
C GLY A 86 14.01 7.74 -23.20
N VAL A 87 13.89 9.06 -22.99
CA VAL A 87 13.32 9.99 -24.00
C VAL A 87 14.38 10.75 -24.81
N LEU A 88 15.65 10.74 -24.39
CA LEU A 88 16.74 11.42 -25.12
C LEU A 88 17.63 10.40 -25.83
N GLY A 89 17.12 9.81 -26.90
CA GLY A 89 17.86 8.82 -27.67
C GLY A 89 17.35 8.63 -29.09
N ARG A 90 16.97 9.70 -29.79
CA ARG A 90 16.81 9.65 -31.25
C ARG A 90 17.00 11.01 -31.93
N LYS A 91 18.22 11.29 -32.40
CA LYS A 91 18.57 11.77 -33.76
C LYS A 91 20.10 12.00 -33.87
N PRO A 92 20.73 12.03 -35.06
CA PRO A 92 20.21 12.39 -36.40
C PRO A 92 19.72 11.23 -37.26
#